data_AF-A0A9W9UXV9-F1
#
_entry.id   AF-A0A9W9UXV9-F1
#
_cell.length_a   1.000
_cell.length_b   1.000
_cell.length_c   1.000
_cell.angle_alpha   90.00
_cell.angle_beta   90.00
_cell.angle_gamma   90.00
#
_symmetry.space_group_name_H-M   'P 1'
#
loop_
_entity.id
_entity.type
_entity.pdbx_description
1 polymer ?
#
loop_
_entity_poly.entity_id
_entity_poly.type
_entity_poly.pdbx_seq_one_letter_code
_entity_poly.pdbx_strand_id
1 'polypeptide(L)'
;MPTPSDNTPIEAISTRTCPEPDRPVWRDSEHSEPIDVISPERAAEPSALSRPDDGSVLAPTKAAKLTIVDDEPEPIRATSPAESTCIRSQSPTLPQSSSSLLSWEFSNVRLLPNHTSSFLRSGSKFIGTQQSDRSVYNVDVEIKHVDMAESYLCGYLRIQGLTEDHPTLTTFFEGEIIGTKHTFQTRNEEWGASEKTDLHHWSRFPAWRPLAKQAKRADFTYRNFAQREHIFMRWKESFLVPDHRVRTISGASFEGFYYICFNQIEGTVSGVYFHAKSERFQQLELKHVEDRGCAPAVEFR
;
A
#
# COMPACT_ATOMS: atom_id res chain seq x y z
N MET A 1 58.44 -57.49 -16.60
CA MET A 1 57.26 -56.64 -16.30
C MET A 1 56.51 -57.27 -15.14
N PRO A 2 56.99 -57.03 -13.91
CA PRO A 2 56.23 -56.14 -13.03
C PRO A 2 57.06 -54.97 -12.48
N THR A 3 56.41 -54.14 -11.66
CA THR A 3 56.87 -52.90 -11.01
C THR A 3 58.06 -53.04 -10.07
N PRO A 4 58.82 -51.95 -9.85
CA PRO A 4 59.44 -51.64 -8.58
C PRO A 4 58.73 -50.46 -7.86
N SER A 5 58.63 -50.57 -6.54
CA SER A 5 58.36 -49.45 -5.61
C SER A 5 59.68 -49.01 -4.98
N ASP A 6 59.86 -47.71 -4.73
CA ASP A 6 60.87 -47.05 -3.87
C ASP A 6 60.80 -45.52 -4.17
N ASN A 7 61.16 -44.55 -3.32
CA ASN A 7 61.52 -44.52 -1.90
C ASN A 7 61.24 -43.11 -1.31
N THR A 8 60.97 -43.00 0.01
CA THR A 8 60.94 -41.77 0.85
C THR A 8 62.37 -41.19 1.09
N PRO A 9 62.65 -39.97 1.69
CA PRO A 9 61.96 -39.37 2.86
C PRO A 9 61.99 -37.83 3.16
N ILE A 10 61.13 -37.43 4.12
CA ILE A 10 61.25 -36.43 5.23
C ILE A 10 61.74 -34.99 4.97
N GLU A 11 60.82 -34.04 5.21
CA GLU A 11 60.91 -32.95 6.21
C GLU A 11 59.47 -32.43 6.51
N ALA A 12 59.10 -31.68 7.58
CA ALA A 12 59.80 -31.16 8.77
C ALA A 12 58.83 -31.07 10.00
N ILE A 13 59.13 -30.22 11.01
CA ILE A 13 58.37 -29.96 12.24
C ILE A 13 57.87 -28.49 12.28
N SER A 14 56.62 -28.22 12.70
CA SER A 14 56.31 -27.20 13.73
C SER A 14 54.83 -27.15 14.14
N THR A 15 54.57 -27.28 15.44
CA THR A 15 53.26 -27.07 16.09
C THR A 15 53.10 -25.62 16.57
N ARG A 16 51.94 -24.99 16.35
CA ARG A 16 51.34 -23.98 17.27
C ARG A 16 49.88 -23.65 16.93
N THR A 17 49.18 -23.04 17.89
CA THR A 17 47.71 -23.10 18.05
C THR A 17 47.13 -21.72 18.40
N CYS A 18 45.90 -21.43 17.95
CA CYS A 18 45.01 -20.30 18.37
C CYS A 18 45.43 -18.86 17.97
N PRO A 19 44.53 -17.84 18.04
CA PRO A 19 43.21 -17.82 18.71
C PRO A 19 41.98 -17.28 17.93
N GLU A 20 40.84 -17.40 18.60
CA GLU A 20 39.47 -16.93 18.33
C GLU A 20 39.28 -15.43 18.75
N PRO A 21 38.29 -14.67 18.21
CA PRO A 21 37.97 -13.31 18.67
C PRO A 21 36.77 -13.24 19.64
N ASP A 22 36.94 -12.48 20.73
CA ASP A 22 36.04 -12.39 21.88
C ASP A 22 34.72 -11.59 21.72
N ARG A 23 33.77 -11.88 22.63
CA ARG A 23 32.57 -11.06 22.90
C ARG A 23 32.92 -9.76 23.65
N PRO A 24 32.16 -8.66 23.45
CA PRO A 24 32.12 -7.56 24.40
C PRO A 24 31.19 -7.88 25.59
N VAL A 25 31.70 -7.66 26.81
CA VAL A 25 30.94 -7.69 28.08
C VAL A 25 30.57 -6.26 28.47
N TRP A 26 29.29 -6.01 28.75
CA TRP A 26 28.85 -4.75 29.36
C TRP A 26 29.20 -4.73 30.85
N ARG A 27 29.69 -3.60 31.34
CA ARG A 27 29.98 -3.34 32.76
C ARG A 27 29.35 -2.02 33.17
N ASP A 28 28.57 -2.05 34.23
CA ASP A 28 28.00 -0.88 34.89
C ASP A 28 29.08 -0.02 35.57
N SER A 29 28.84 1.30 35.59
CA SER A 29 29.45 2.24 36.52
C SER A 29 28.44 3.35 36.85
N GLU A 30 27.97 3.38 38.08
CA GLU A 30 27.28 4.53 38.68
C GLU A 30 28.30 5.60 39.15
N HIS A 31 27.77 6.72 39.67
CA HIS A 31 28.39 7.95 40.20
C HIS A 31 28.37 9.12 39.19
N SER A 32 27.98 10.35 39.52
CA SER A 32 27.32 11.02 40.66
C SER A 32 27.35 12.53 40.31
N GLU A 33 26.39 13.33 40.74
CA GLU A 33 26.36 14.78 40.42
C GLU A 33 27.52 15.60 41.04
N PRO A 34 27.70 16.87 40.62
CA PRO A 34 27.02 17.91 41.40
C PRO A 34 26.26 18.97 40.59
N ILE A 35 25.06 19.30 41.09
CA ILE A 35 24.45 20.63 41.23
C ILE A 35 25.30 21.81 40.72
N ASP A 36 24.71 22.64 39.86
CA ASP A 36 24.84 24.09 40.06
C ASP A 36 23.53 24.84 39.76
N VAL A 37 23.33 25.94 40.50
CA VAL A 37 22.04 26.64 40.65
C VAL A 37 21.99 27.87 39.73
N ILE A 38 20.80 28.20 39.19
CA ILE A 38 20.24 29.58 39.12
C ILE A 38 18.82 29.55 38.53
N SER A 39 17.87 30.09 39.31
CA SER A 39 16.66 30.78 38.83
C SER A 39 16.65 32.16 39.51
N PRO A 40 16.08 33.18 38.85
CA PRO A 40 14.83 33.76 39.34
C PRO A 40 13.80 33.92 38.21
N GLU A 41 12.51 33.63 38.39
CA GLU A 41 11.48 34.35 39.17
C GLU A 41 10.93 35.65 38.50
N ARG A 42 9.86 35.46 37.71
CA ARG A 42 8.49 36.03 37.88
C ARG A 42 8.19 37.55 37.70
N ALA A 43 6.98 37.79 37.16
CA ALA A 43 6.18 39.05 37.08
C ALA A 43 6.65 40.08 36.02
N ALA A 44 5.81 40.80 35.27
CA ALA A 44 4.41 41.20 35.45
C ALA A 44 3.78 41.71 34.12
N GLU A 45 2.46 41.59 33.95
CA GLU A 45 1.67 42.65 33.27
C GLU A 45 1.33 43.75 34.30
N PRO A 46 0.91 44.98 33.92
CA PRO A 46 -0.55 45.17 33.72
C PRO A 46 -1.01 46.32 32.77
N SER A 47 -2.27 46.22 32.32
CA SER A 47 -3.23 47.34 32.09
C SER A 47 -3.01 48.36 30.95
N ALA A 48 -4.01 49.10 30.46
CA ALA A 48 -5.49 48.97 30.38
C ALA A 48 -6.06 50.19 29.57
N LEU A 49 -7.41 50.28 29.46
CA LEU A 49 -8.25 51.35 28.85
C LEU A 49 -8.51 51.17 27.33
N SER A 50 -9.74 51.29 26.81
CA SER A 50 -10.93 52.00 27.35
C SER A 50 -12.27 51.25 27.15
N ARG A 51 -13.15 51.39 28.15
CA ARG A 51 -14.64 51.35 28.09
C ARG A 51 -15.13 52.78 28.42
N PRO A 52 -16.34 53.26 28.05
CA PRO A 52 -17.67 52.75 28.48
C PRO A 52 -18.71 52.76 27.33
N ASP A 53 -20.02 52.61 27.51
CA ASP A 53 -20.89 51.75 28.37
C ASP A 53 -22.34 52.10 27.95
N ASP A 54 -23.23 51.10 27.88
CA ASP A 54 -24.63 51.18 28.31
C ASP A 54 -25.35 49.87 27.99
N GLY A 55 -26.21 49.42 28.91
CA GLY A 55 -26.91 48.15 28.78
C GLY A 55 -28.43 48.30 28.85
N SER A 56 -29.15 47.26 28.40
CA SER A 56 -30.45 46.97 28.99
C SER A 56 -30.79 45.48 28.88
N VAL A 57 -31.51 45.00 29.89
CA VAL A 57 -31.92 43.60 30.08
C VAL A 57 -33.39 43.48 29.65
N LEU A 58 -33.77 42.33 29.06
CA LEU A 58 -35.01 41.58 29.41
C LEU A 58 -35.23 40.35 28.51
N ALA A 59 -35.46 39.21 29.15
CA ALA A 59 -36.23 38.07 28.62
C ALA A 59 -37.61 38.06 29.33
N PRO A 60 -38.66 37.35 28.86
CA PRO A 60 -38.72 35.88 28.75
C PRO A 60 -39.20 35.45 27.33
N THR A 61 -39.82 34.30 26.99
CA THR A 61 -40.47 33.19 27.73
C THR A 61 -40.48 31.90 26.87
N LYS A 62 -40.87 30.75 27.45
CA LYS A 62 -41.35 29.55 26.72
C LYS A 62 -42.88 29.42 26.87
N ALA A 63 -43.56 28.85 25.88
CA ALA A 63 -44.94 28.34 26.00
C ALA A 63 -45.13 27.07 25.14
N ALA A 64 -46.23 26.32 25.36
CA ALA A 64 -46.33 24.88 25.08
C ALA A 64 -47.29 24.49 23.92
N LYS A 65 -47.61 23.19 23.85
CA LYS A 65 -48.19 22.40 22.73
C LYS A 65 -49.72 22.17 22.89
N LEU A 66 -50.38 21.72 21.79
CA LEU A 66 -51.75 21.12 21.65
C LEU A 66 -52.89 22.15 21.41
N THR A 67 -53.94 21.94 20.58
CA THR A 67 -54.51 20.73 19.90
C THR A 67 -55.39 21.10 18.66
N ILE A 68 -55.40 20.24 17.61
CA ILE A 68 -56.52 19.78 16.70
C ILE A 68 -57.45 20.87 16.04
N VAL A 69 -57.66 20.97 14.71
CA VAL A 69 -58.56 20.22 13.76
C VAL A 69 -58.09 20.59 12.32
N ASP A 70 -57.66 19.66 11.44
CA ASP A 70 -58.42 18.87 10.43
C ASP A 70 -58.90 19.66 9.17
N ASP A 71 -58.29 19.40 7.99
CA ASP A 71 -58.89 19.27 6.65
C ASP A 71 -57.80 18.94 5.58
N GLU A 72 -58.09 18.05 4.62
CA GLU A 72 -57.13 17.52 3.61
C GLU A 72 -57.87 17.23 2.28
N PRO A 73 -57.38 17.67 1.11
CA PRO A 73 -57.96 17.29 -0.18
C PRO A 73 -57.03 16.38 -1.04
N GLU A 74 -57.51 15.14 -1.21
CA GLU A 74 -56.95 14.03 -2.00
C GLU A 74 -56.64 14.32 -3.50
N PRO A 75 -55.78 13.49 -4.15
CA PRO A 75 -55.27 13.73 -5.50
C PRO A 75 -56.21 13.28 -6.65
N ILE A 76 -56.20 14.05 -7.74
CA ILE A 76 -57.03 13.78 -8.93
C ILE A 76 -56.47 12.63 -9.79
N ARG A 77 -57.30 11.61 -9.97
CA ARG A 77 -57.08 10.41 -10.77
C ARG A 77 -57.41 10.65 -12.25
N ALA A 78 -56.43 10.50 -13.15
CA ALA A 78 -56.64 10.52 -14.60
C ALA A 78 -56.67 9.11 -15.20
N THR A 79 -57.73 8.77 -15.93
CA THR A 79 -57.98 7.44 -16.52
C THR A 79 -57.64 7.37 -18.01
N SER A 80 -57.06 6.25 -18.44
CA SER A 80 -56.82 5.91 -19.85
C SER A 80 -58.12 5.73 -20.67
N PRO A 81 -58.16 6.16 -21.94
CA PRO A 81 -59.21 5.73 -22.89
C PRO A 81 -58.96 4.32 -23.43
N ALA A 82 -60.04 3.66 -23.85
CA ALA A 82 -60.08 2.25 -24.23
C ALA A 82 -59.72 1.98 -25.71
N GLU A 83 -59.71 0.69 -26.03
CA GLU A 83 -59.37 0.07 -27.31
C GLU A 83 -60.22 0.57 -28.50
N SER A 84 -59.66 0.50 -29.70
CA SER A 84 -60.43 0.54 -30.96
C SER A 84 -59.76 -0.32 -32.02
N THR A 85 -60.52 -1.24 -32.60
CA THR A 85 -60.02 -2.33 -33.44
C THR A 85 -60.16 -1.98 -34.91
N CYS A 86 -59.07 -2.02 -35.70
CA CYS A 86 -59.19 -2.03 -37.17
C CYS A 86 -58.02 -2.69 -37.94
N ILE A 87 -58.34 -3.87 -38.49
CA ILE A 87 -57.98 -4.40 -39.82
C ILE A 87 -56.49 -4.44 -40.25
N ARG A 88 -55.99 -5.68 -40.24
CA ARG A 88 -54.82 -6.24 -40.94
C ARG A 88 -54.60 -5.72 -42.37
N SER A 89 -53.40 -5.21 -42.65
CA SER A 89 -52.81 -5.12 -43.99
C SER A 89 -51.40 -5.71 -43.94
N GLN A 90 -51.14 -6.81 -44.66
CA GLN A 90 -49.82 -7.45 -44.73
C GLN A 90 -49.21 -7.22 -46.11
N SER A 91 -48.11 -6.47 -46.17
CA SER A 91 -47.20 -6.43 -47.32
C SER A 91 -46.01 -7.38 -47.09
N PRO A 92 -45.52 -8.10 -48.12
CA PRO A 92 -44.44 -9.05 -47.95
C PRO A 92 -43.07 -8.37 -48.05
N THR A 93 -42.36 -8.26 -46.93
CA THR A 93 -40.96 -7.78 -46.90
C THR A 93 -40.00 -8.95 -47.12
N LEU A 94 -39.07 -8.80 -48.08
CA LEU A 94 -38.02 -9.78 -48.37
C LEU A 94 -37.05 -9.92 -47.17
N PRO A 95 -36.47 -11.12 -46.94
CA PRO A 95 -35.48 -11.31 -45.90
C PRO A 95 -34.17 -10.59 -46.28
N GLN A 96 -33.89 -9.46 -45.64
CA GLN A 96 -32.58 -8.83 -45.73
C GLN A 96 -31.55 -9.68 -45.00
N SER A 97 -30.69 -10.35 -45.75
CA SER A 97 -29.48 -10.99 -45.25
C SER A 97 -28.44 -9.94 -44.87
N SER A 98 -28.64 -9.25 -43.75
CA SER A 98 -27.61 -8.43 -43.12
C SER A 98 -26.63 -9.33 -42.35
N SER A 99 -25.69 -9.92 -43.09
CA SER A 99 -24.51 -10.57 -42.51
C SER A 99 -23.63 -9.52 -41.82
N SER A 100 -24.00 -9.15 -40.60
CA SER A 100 -23.19 -8.27 -39.75
C SER A 100 -21.95 -9.03 -39.28
N LEU A 101 -20.84 -8.84 -40.00
CA LEU A 101 -19.51 -9.27 -39.56
C LEU A 101 -18.94 -8.37 -38.44
N LEU A 102 -19.81 -7.65 -37.74
CA LEU A 102 -19.54 -6.88 -36.53
C LEU A 102 -20.47 -7.31 -35.39
N SER A 103 -20.77 -8.61 -35.28
CA SER A 103 -21.34 -9.21 -34.06
C SER A 103 -20.29 -9.30 -32.94
N TRP A 104 -19.58 -8.20 -32.69
CA TRP A 104 -19.07 -7.94 -31.35
C TRP A 104 -20.30 -7.62 -30.51
N GLU A 105 -20.88 -8.66 -29.90
CA GLU A 105 -21.87 -8.46 -28.85
C GLU A 105 -21.18 -7.67 -27.73
N PHE A 106 -21.40 -6.36 -27.74
CA PHE A 106 -20.99 -5.51 -26.64
C PHE A 106 -21.71 -6.02 -25.39
N SER A 107 -20.94 -6.54 -24.45
CA SER A 107 -21.49 -7.10 -23.23
C SER A 107 -22.33 -6.03 -22.53
N ASN A 108 -23.62 -6.32 -22.32
CA ASN A 108 -24.52 -5.43 -21.57
C ASN A 108 -24.18 -5.37 -20.07
N VAL A 109 -23.12 -6.08 -19.64
CA VAL A 109 -22.57 -5.99 -18.29
C VAL A 109 -21.87 -4.65 -18.11
N ARG A 110 -22.42 -3.79 -17.26
CA ARG A 110 -21.74 -2.58 -16.79
C ARG A 110 -20.51 -2.98 -15.98
N LEU A 111 -19.33 -2.85 -16.60
CA LEU A 111 -18.06 -2.98 -15.89
C LEU A 111 -17.95 -1.87 -14.84
N LEU A 112 -17.90 -2.25 -13.57
CA LEU A 112 -17.54 -1.34 -12.48
C LEU A 112 -16.02 -1.22 -12.42
N PRO A 113 -15.45 -0.04 -12.10
CA PRO A 113 -14.01 0.09 -11.88
C PRO A 113 -13.52 -0.89 -10.82
N ASN A 114 -12.53 -1.70 -11.18
CA ASN A 114 -11.84 -2.65 -10.29
C ASN A 114 -10.80 -1.97 -9.37
N HIS A 115 -10.82 -0.65 -9.28
CA HIS A 115 -9.85 0.20 -8.58
C HIS A 115 -10.56 1.37 -7.87
N THR A 116 -9.90 1.92 -6.85
CA THR A 116 -10.49 2.90 -5.92
C THR A 116 -9.90 4.30 -6.02
N SER A 117 -8.79 4.46 -6.74
CA SER A 117 -8.13 5.73 -7.02
C SER A 117 -7.67 5.74 -8.47
N SER A 118 -7.64 6.92 -9.10
CA SER A 118 -7.01 7.11 -10.40
C SER A 118 -5.55 6.67 -10.40
N PHE A 119 -4.81 6.83 -9.29
CA PHE A 119 -3.39 6.51 -9.23
C PHE A 119 -3.11 5.01 -9.03
N LEU A 120 -4.09 4.19 -8.62
CA LEU A 120 -3.92 2.75 -8.41
C LEU A 120 -4.76 1.95 -9.40
N ARG A 121 -4.42 2.03 -10.69
CA ARG A 121 -5.07 1.28 -11.77
C ARG A 121 -4.07 0.62 -12.69
N SER A 122 -4.52 -0.32 -13.50
CA SER A 122 -3.71 -0.97 -14.53
C SER A 122 -3.09 0.08 -15.46
N GLY A 123 -1.78 0.03 -15.65
CA GLY A 123 -0.99 1.00 -16.42
C GLY A 123 -0.44 2.19 -15.62
N SER A 124 -0.85 2.38 -14.36
CA SER A 124 -0.29 3.44 -13.50
C SER A 124 1.21 3.24 -13.28
N LYS A 125 1.96 4.34 -13.38
CA LYS A 125 3.41 4.37 -13.25
C LYS A 125 3.82 5.24 -12.09
N PHE A 126 4.85 4.82 -11.38
CA PHE A 126 5.43 5.52 -10.25
C PHE A 126 6.94 5.59 -10.40
N ILE A 127 7.54 6.71 -9.99
CA ILE A 127 8.98 6.91 -10.00
C ILE A 127 9.45 7.47 -8.66
N GLY A 128 10.67 7.14 -8.27
CA GLY A 128 11.28 7.65 -7.05
C GLY A 128 12.54 6.88 -6.70
N THR A 129 12.73 6.58 -5.41
CA THR A 129 13.98 6.01 -4.91
C THR A 129 13.79 4.89 -3.90
N GLN A 130 14.74 3.96 -3.88
CA GLN A 130 15.00 3.08 -2.74
C GLN A 130 16.30 3.52 -2.04
N GLN A 131 16.23 3.81 -0.75
CA GLN A 131 17.32 4.33 0.06
C GLN A 131 17.69 3.36 1.19
N SER A 132 18.98 3.05 1.27
CA SER A 132 19.65 2.41 2.40
C SER A 132 20.45 3.47 3.19
N ASP A 133 21.11 3.10 4.29
CA ASP A 133 21.98 4.02 5.04
C ASP A 133 23.18 4.51 4.19
N ARG A 134 23.55 3.76 3.14
CA ARG A 134 24.79 3.98 2.35
C ARG A 134 24.55 4.37 0.90
N SER A 135 23.38 4.09 0.34
CA SER A 135 23.15 4.17 -1.10
C SER A 135 21.68 4.46 -1.42
N VAL A 136 21.47 5.25 -2.48
CA VAL A 136 20.16 5.61 -3.02
C VAL A 136 20.10 5.15 -4.47
N TYR A 137 19.07 4.38 -4.80
CA TYR A 137 18.85 3.81 -6.13
C TYR A 137 17.58 4.40 -6.73
N ASN A 138 17.60 4.71 -8.03
CA ASN A 138 16.39 5.11 -8.74
C ASN A 138 15.50 3.88 -8.95
N VAL A 139 14.20 4.04 -8.68
CA VAL A 139 13.19 2.99 -8.83
C VAL A 139 12.03 3.49 -9.66
N ASP A 140 11.63 2.68 -10.64
CA ASP A 140 10.41 2.85 -11.42
C ASP A 140 9.49 1.66 -11.16
N VAL A 141 8.19 1.90 -10.95
CA VAL A 141 7.17 0.85 -10.78
C VAL A 141 6.07 1.04 -11.80
N GLU A 142 5.62 -0.05 -12.42
CA GLU A 142 4.46 -0.07 -13.31
C GLU A 142 3.45 -1.12 -12.83
N ILE A 143 2.26 -0.65 -12.44
CA ILE A 143 1.15 -1.51 -12.05
C ILE A 143 0.54 -2.13 -13.32
N LYS A 144 0.44 -3.46 -13.36
CA LYS A 144 -0.09 -4.20 -14.51
C LYS A 144 -1.54 -4.64 -14.33
N HIS A 145 -1.90 -5.01 -13.11
CA HIS A 145 -3.26 -5.41 -12.78
C HIS A 145 -3.59 -5.06 -11.33
N VAL A 146 -4.87 -4.77 -11.05
CA VAL A 146 -5.42 -4.53 -9.71
C VAL A 146 -6.77 -5.24 -9.63
N ASP A 147 -6.96 -6.02 -8.57
CA ASP A 147 -8.26 -6.58 -8.21
C ASP A 147 -8.54 -6.29 -6.72
N MET A 148 -9.35 -5.25 -6.48
CA MET A 148 -9.72 -4.83 -5.14
C MET A 148 -10.68 -5.83 -4.43
N ALA A 149 -11.39 -6.69 -5.18
CA ALA A 149 -12.26 -7.71 -4.59
C ALA A 149 -11.42 -8.90 -4.09
N GLU A 150 -10.43 -9.32 -4.88
CA GLU A 150 -9.46 -10.34 -4.49
C GLU A 150 -8.36 -9.81 -3.57
N SER A 151 -8.32 -8.51 -3.30
CA SER A 151 -7.29 -7.85 -2.47
C SER A 151 -5.89 -8.07 -3.04
N TYR A 152 -5.77 -7.99 -4.36
CA TYR A 152 -4.58 -8.36 -5.13
C TYR A 152 -4.17 -7.25 -6.10
N LEU A 153 -2.87 -7.15 -6.39
CA LEU A 153 -2.35 -6.45 -7.56
C LEU A 153 -1.07 -7.13 -8.05
N CYS A 154 -0.61 -6.77 -9.24
CA CYS A 154 0.74 -7.11 -9.68
C CYS A 154 1.35 -6.04 -10.58
N GLY A 155 2.66 -6.08 -10.75
CA GLY A 155 3.39 -5.11 -11.53
C GLY A 155 4.84 -5.47 -11.79
N TYR A 156 5.58 -4.52 -12.36
CA TYR A 156 7.03 -4.57 -12.46
C TYR A 156 7.66 -3.53 -11.55
N LEU A 157 8.72 -3.91 -10.85
CA LEU A 157 9.62 -3.02 -10.13
C LEU A 157 10.96 -3.02 -10.87
N ARG A 158 11.44 -1.83 -11.26
CA ARG A 158 12.72 -1.64 -11.93
C ARG A 158 13.63 -0.80 -11.05
N ILE A 159 14.80 -1.33 -10.70
CA ILE A 159 15.81 -0.65 -9.89
C ILE A 159 17.10 -0.47 -10.70
N GLN A 160 17.71 0.71 -10.58
CA GLN A 160 18.88 1.11 -11.37
C GLN A 160 20.11 1.28 -10.47
N GLY A 161 21.27 0.79 -10.91
CA GLY A 161 22.55 0.94 -10.22
C GLY A 161 22.77 0.04 -8.99
N LEU A 162 21.95 -0.99 -8.78
CA LEU A 162 22.07 -1.89 -7.61
C LEU A 162 23.32 -2.79 -7.68
N THR A 163 23.78 -3.14 -8.88
CA THR A 163 24.97 -3.98 -9.12
C THR A 163 25.75 -3.46 -10.32
N GLU A 164 27.06 -3.71 -10.38
CA GLU A 164 27.90 -3.30 -11.51
C GLU A 164 27.60 -4.13 -12.78
N ASP A 165 27.46 -5.45 -12.64
CA ASP A 165 27.20 -6.38 -13.76
C ASP A 165 25.80 -6.20 -14.38
N HIS A 166 24.82 -5.82 -13.55
CA HIS A 166 23.45 -5.56 -13.98
C HIS A 166 23.03 -4.14 -13.58
N PRO A 167 23.30 -3.12 -14.43
CA PRO A 167 23.04 -1.72 -14.12
C PRO A 167 21.53 -1.38 -14.04
N THR A 168 20.68 -2.29 -14.51
CA THR A 168 19.22 -2.21 -14.33
C THR A 168 18.70 -3.62 -14.11
N LEU A 169 17.95 -3.80 -13.02
CA LEU A 169 17.22 -5.02 -12.71
C LEU A 169 15.72 -4.72 -12.80
N THR A 170 14.95 -5.67 -13.29
CA THR A 170 13.49 -5.57 -13.33
C THR A 170 12.88 -6.88 -12.86
N THR A 171 12.03 -6.81 -11.86
CA THR A 171 11.34 -7.96 -11.25
C THR A 171 9.84 -7.84 -11.48
N PHE A 172 9.19 -8.99 -11.62
CA PHE A 172 7.74 -9.09 -11.44
C PHE A 172 7.42 -9.22 -9.95
N PHE A 173 6.43 -8.47 -9.48
CA PHE A 173 5.93 -8.58 -8.11
C PHE A 173 4.42 -8.79 -8.06
N GLU A 174 4.00 -9.51 -7.03
CA GLU A 174 2.61 -9.66 -6.62
C GLU A 174 2.38 -8.86 -5.32
N GLY A 175 1.18 -8.31 -5.16
CA GLY A 175 0.82 -7.45 -4.04
C GLY A 175 -0.40 -7.94 -3.30
N GLU A 176 -0.26 -8.22 -2.01
CA GLU A 176 -1.38 -8.43 -1.09
C GLU A 176 -1.89 -7.07 -0.60
N ILE A 177 -3.19 -6.80 -0.70
CA ILE A 177 -3.83 -5.62 -0.13
C ILE A 177 -4.36 -5.94 1.26
N ILE A 178 -3.97 -5.15 2.26
CA ILE A 178 -4.40 -5.36 3.64
C ILE A 178 -5.88 -4.98 3.78
N GLY A 179 -6.69 -5.92 4.24
CA GLY A 179 -8.13 -5.82 4.21
C GLY A 179 -8.82 -6.92 5.01
N THR A 180 -9.76 -7.61 4.35
CA THR A 180 -10.50 -8.76 4.88
C THR A 180 -9.85 -10.10 4.55
N LYS A 181 -9.15 -10.22 3.42
CA LYS A 181 -8.41 -11.44 3.04
C LYS A 181 -7.03 -11.51 3.70
N HIS A 182 -6.26 -10.42 3.60
CA HIS A 182 -4.91 -10.31 4.17
C HIS A 182 -4.92 -9.37 5.38
N THR A 183 -4.46 -9.86 6.54
CA THR A 183 -4.35 -9.09 7.78
C THR A 183 -3.00 -8.35 7.87
N PHE A 184 -2.88 -7.40 8.80
CA PHE A 184 -1.60 -6.72 9.10
C PHE A 184 -0.51 -7.71 9.54
N GLN A 185 -0.86 -8.79 10.23
CA GLN A 185 0.06 -9.91 10.46
C GLN A 185 0.32 -10.64 9.13
N THR A 186 1.59 -10.81 8.80
CA THR A 186 2.04 -11.58 7.63
C THR A 186 1.87 -13.08 7.92
N ARG A 187 1.16 -13.80 7.04
CA ARG A 187 0.81 -15.22 7.22
C ARG A 187 1.69 -16.19 6.45
N ASN A 188 2.49 -15.70 5.51
CA ASN A 188 3.42 -16.55 4.76
C ASN A 188 4.70 -16.75 5.57
N GLU A 189 4.90 -17.98 6.06
CA GLU A 189 6.06 -18.35 6.90
C GLU A 189 7.39 -18.23 6.14
N GLU A 190 7.39 -18.45 4.83
CA GLU A 190 8.58 -18.35 3.97
C GLU A 190 9.15 -16.93 3.92
N TRP A 191 8.32 -15.92 4.20
CA TRP A 191 8.73 -14.51 4.21
C TRP A 191 9.46 -14.12 5.51
N GLY A 192 9.46 -14.99 6.53
CA GLY A 192 10.23 -14.80 7.77
C GLY A 192 9.80 -13.63 8.67
N ALA A 193 8.63 -13.03 8.43
CA ALA A 193 8.09 -11.94 9.24
C ALA A 193 7.33 -12.50 10.46
N SER A 194 7.72 -12.04 11.66
CA SER A 194 6.98 -12.29 12.90
C SER A 194 5.98 -11.17 13.17
N GLU A 195 4.98 -11.39 14.03
CA GLU A 195 4.05 -10.32 14.48
C GLU A 195 4.80 -9.10 15.03
N LYS A 196 5.90 -9.32 15.77
CA LYS A 196 6.78 -8.24 16.27
C LYS A 196 7.47 -7.49 15.13
N THR A 197 7.85 -8.21 14.07
CA THR A 197 8.41 -7.64 12.83
C THR A 197 7.36 -6.79 12.11
N ASP A 198 6.15 -7.33 11.91
CA ASP A 198 5.03 -6.65 11.26
C ASP A 198 4.73 -5.33 11.99
N LEU A 199 4.43 -5.39 13.29
CA LEU A 199 4.12 -4.21 14.11
C LEU A 199 5.22 -3.16 14.04
N HIS A 200 6.49 -3.57 13.98
CA HIS A 200 7.61 -2.64 13.88
C HIS A 200 7.69 -1.95 12.52
N HIS A 201 7.50 -2.67 11.41
CA HIS A 201 7.52 -2.08 10.07
C HIS A 201 6.28 -1.21 9.83
N TRP A 202 5.08 -1.69 10.18
CA TRP A 202 3.86 -0.89 10.07
C TRP A 202 3.92 0.40 10.89
N SER A 203 4.58 0.39 12.05
CA SER A 203 4.77 1.59 12.88
C SER A 203 5.60 2.72 12.24
N ARG A 204 6.33 2.44 11.15
CA ARG A 204 7.04 3.45 10.38
C ARG A 204 6.10 4.41 9.64
N PHE A 205 4.93 3.93 9.19
CA PHE A 205 3.98 4.75 8.45
C PHE A 205 3.16 5.66 9.39
N PRO A 206 3.15 6.99 9.20
CA PRO A 206 2.33 7.89 10.01
C PRO A 206 0.84 7.51 10.00
N ALA A 207 0.34 7.06 8.84
CA ALA A 207 -1.00 6.55 8.63
C ALA A 207 -1.40 5.37 9.53
N TRP A 208 -0.45 4.59 10.03
CA TRP A 208 -0.72 3.42 10.89
C TRP A 208 -0.94 3.81 12.36
N ARG A 209 -0.45 4.98 12.80
CA ARG A 209 -0.59 5.47 14.19
C ARG A 209 -2.02 5.38 14.75
N PRO A 210 -3.09 5.82 14.06
CA PRO A 210 -4.47 5.66 14.54
C PRO A 210 -4.94 4.20 14.61
N LEU A 211 -4.35 3.29 13.84
CA LEU A 211 -4.69 1.86 13.79
C LEU A 211 -3.95 1.04 14.85
N ALA A 212 -2.81 1.52 15.35
CA ALA A 212 -1.86 0.82 16.21
C ALA A 212 -2.45 0.11 17.45
N LYS A 213 -3.52 0.67 18.03
CA LYS A 213 -4.22 0.06 19.18
C LYS A 213 -5.16 -1.07 18.76
N GLN A 214 -5.81 -0.92 17.61
CA GLN A 214 -6.78 -1.89 17.09
C GLN A 214 -6.05 -3.09 16.45
N ALA A 215 -4.96 -2.83 15.70
CA ALA A 215 -4.15 -3.82 15.01
C ALA A 215 -3.48 -4.87 15.90
N LYS A 216 -3.43 -4.65 17.23
CA LYS A 216 -2.94 -5.63 18.22
C LYS A 216 -3.98 -6.66 18.67
N ARG A 217 -5.24 -6.52 18.24
CA ARG A 217 -6.29 -7.49 18.57
C ARG A 217 -6.34 -8.58 17.51
N ALA A 218 -6.41 -9.85 17.95
CA ALA A 218 -6.50 -11.00 17.04
C ALA A 218 -7.75 -11.00 16.15
N ASP A 219 -8.82 -10.30 16.55
CA ASP A 219 -10.06 -10.14 15.77
C ASP A 219 -10.03 -8.94 14.80
N PHE A 220 -8.94 -8.17 14.76
CA PHE A 220 -8.88 -6.96 13.96
C PHE A 220 -8.76 -7.26 12.46
N THR A 221 -9.68 -6.67 11.69
CA THR A 221 -9.75 -6.77 10.23
C THR A 221 -9.88 -5.37 9.65
N TYR A 222 -9.07 -5.03 8.63
CA TYR A 222 -9.05 -3.68 8.07
C TYR A 222 -10.19 -3.46 7.07
N ARG A 223 -11.41 -3.32 7.60
CA ARG A 223 -12.63 -3.16 6.80
C ARG A 223 -12.67 -1.82 6.06
N ASN A 224 -13.29 -1.85 4.88
CA ASN A 224 -13.50 -0.74 3.97
C ASN A 224 -12.19 -0.04 3.56
N PHE A 225 -11.08 -0.77 3.45
CA PHE A 225 -9.76 -0.24 3.05
C PHE A 225 -9.82 0.58 1.76
N ALA A 226 -10.61 0.11 0.78
CA ALA A 226 -10.97 0.77 -0.47
C ALA A 226 -11.46 2.24 -0.33
N GLN A 227 -12.15 2.56 0.77
CA GLN A 227 -12.79 3.87 1.01
C GLN A 227 -11.94 4.80 1.90
N ARG A 228 -10.71 4.41 2.23
CA ARG A 228 -9.81 5.18 3.10
C ARG A 228 -8.71 5.85 2.28
N GLU A 229 -8.20 6.96 2.77
CA GLU A 229 -7.07 7.68 2.17
C GLU A 229 -5.83 6.79 1.98
N HIS A 230 -5.55 5.90 2.95
CA HIS A 230 -4.39 5.02 2.91
C HIS A 230 -4.76 3.55 2.75
N ILE A 231 -4.21 2.94 1.68
CA ILE A 231 -4.22 1.50 1.45
C ILE A 231 -2.86 0.94 1.87
N PHE A 232 -2.86 -0.02 2.78
CA PHE A 232 -1.68 -0.77 3.16
C PHE A 232 -1.58 -2.01 2.28
N MET A 233 -0.35 -2.38 1.87
CA MET A 233 -0.10 -3.55 1.01
C MET A 233 1.21 -4.24 1.40
N ARG A 234 1.42 -5.48 0.97
CA ARG A 234 2.74 -6.14 0.94
C ARG A 234 3.07 -6.52 -0.50
N TRP A 235 4.22 -6.10 -1.01
CA TRP A 235 4.68 -6.45 -2.36
C TRP A 235 5.82 -7.47 -2.30
N LYS A 236 5.62 -8.62 -2.94
CA LYS A 236 6.61 -9.71 -3.03
C LYS A 236 7.09 -9.87 -4.47
N GLU A 237 8.36 -9.57 -4.69
CA GLU A 237 9.04 -9.87 -5.95
C GLU A 237 9.19 -11.39 -6.12
N SER A 238 8.95 -11.88 -7.33
CA SER A 238 8.89 -13.32 -7.64
C SER A 238 10.02 -13.79 -8.57
N PHE A 239 10.27 -13.07 -9.66
CA PHE A 239 11.27 -13.42 -10.67
C PHE A 239 11.73 -12.21 -11.49
N LEU A 240 12.91 -12.33 -12.11
CA LEU A 240 13.46 -11.33 -13.02
C LEU A 240 12.80 -11.36 -14.40
N VAL A 241 12.78 -10.20 -15.05
CA VAL A 241 12.29 -9.99 -16.41
C VAL A 241 13.44 -9.38 -17.24
N PRO A 242 13.76 -9.89 -18.44
CA PRO A 242 13.01 -10.91 -19.20
C PRO A 242 13.26 -12.38 -18.79
N ASP A 243 14.39 -12.70 -18.13
CA ASP A 243 14.74 -14.08 -17.81
C ASP A 243 14.33 -14.50 -16.38
N HIS A 244 13.14 -15.10 -16.29
CA HIS A 244 12.58 -15.64 -15.05
C HIS A 244 13.35 -16.83 -14.46
N ARG A 245 14.35 -17.38 -15.17
CA ARG A 245 15.14 -18.53 -14.70
C ARG A 245 16.31 -18.12 -13.81
N VAL A 246 16.72 -16.85 -13.86
CA VAL A 246 17.76 -16.30 -12.99
C VAL A 246 17.19 -16.12 -11.59
N ARG A 247 17.71 -16.91 -10.63
CA ARG A 247 17.29 -16.89 -9.22
C ARG A 247 18.28 -16.21 -8.28
N THR A 248 19.52 -16.00 -8.72
CA THR A 248 20.62 -15.48 -7.91
C THR A 248 21.32 -14.36 -8.68
N ILE A 249 21.56 -13.24 -8.01
CA ILE A 249 22.25 -12.08 -8.58
C ILE A 249 23.48 -11.83 -7.71
N SER A 250 24.65 -11.56 -8.31
CA SER A 250 25.83 -11.17 -7.54
C SER A 250 25.57 -9.83 -6.85
N GLY A 251 25.72 -9.78 -5.52
CA GLY A 251 25.52 -8.56 -4.73
C GLY A 251 24.05 -8.12 -4.50
N ALA A 252 23.04 -8.84 -5.00
CA ALA A 252 21.63 -8.47 -4.84
C ALA A 252 20.71 -9.68 -4.58
N SER A 253 19.56 -9.44 -3.95
CA SER A 253 18.52 -10.46 -3.69
C SER A 253 17.14 -9.80 -3.62
N PHE A 254 16.14 -10.51 -4.17
CA PHE A 254 14.71 -10.18 -4.11
C PHE A 254 13.91 -11.21 -3.27
N GLU A 255 14.58 -11.94 -2.38
CA GLU A 255 13.96 -12.93 -1.47
C GLU A 255 12.97 -12.28 -0.49
N GLY A 256 13.18 -11.01 -0.10
CA GLY A 256 12.32 -10.27 0.82
C GLY A 256 11.02 -9.78 0.20
N PHE A 257 10.34 -8.92 0.96
CA PHE A 257 9.13 -8.22 0.53
C PHE A 257 9.10 -6.79 1.06
N TYR A 258 8.25 -5.95 0.48
CA TYR A 258 8.04 -4.57 0.91
C TYR A 258 6.75 -4.46 1.71
N TYR A 259 6.80 -3.83 2.88
CA TYR A 259 5.62 -3.23 3.49
C TYR A 259 5.33 -1.91 2.77
N ILE A 260 4.08 -1.66 2.37
CA ILE A 260 3.70 -0.49 1.58
C ILE A 260 2.52 0.24 2.23
N CYS A 261 2.56 1.57 2.18
CA CYS A 261 1.46 2.48 2.47
C CYS A 261 1.29 3.41 1.26
N PHE A 262 0.17 3.27 0.55
CA PHE A 262 -0.18 4.09 -0.62
C PHE A 262 -1.22 5.15 -0.25
N ASN A 263 -0.99 6.41 -0.63
CA ASN A 263 -1.97 7.50 -0.50
C ASN A 263 -2.83 7.60 -1.78
N GLN A 264 -4.13 7.32 -1.64
CA GLN A 264 -5.11 7.39 -2.72
C GLN A 264 -5.37 8.80 -3.25
N ILE A 265 -5.08 9.84 -2.45
CA ILE A 265 -5.34 11.26 -2.77
C ILE A 265 -4.12 11.91 -3.41
N GLU A 266 -2.92 11.61 -2.92
CA GLU A 266 -1.67 12.22 -3.41
C GLU A 266 -0.96 11.40 -4.50
N GLY A 267 -1.32 10.13 -4.69
CA GLY A 267 -0.61 9.24 -5.62
C GLY A 267 0.81 8.92 -5.15
N THR A 268 1.05 8.93 -3.84
CA THR A 268 2.36 8.63 -3.22
C THR A 268 2.40 7.20 -2.69
N VAL A 269 3.55 6.54 -2.81
CA VAL A 269 3.82 5.20 -2.28
C VAL A 269 5.02 5.32 -1.35
N SER A 270 4.79 5.13 -0.05
CA SER A 270 5.86 4.98 0.93
C SER A 270 5.97 3.51 1.32
N GLY A 271 7.19 3.00 1.42
CA GLY A 271 7.45 1.58 1.63
C GLY A 271 8.72 1.30 2.41
N VAL A 272 8.82 0.08 2.94
CA VAL A 272 10.00 -0.39 3.69
C VAL A 272 10.26 -1.84 3.30
N TYR A 273 11.43 -2.12 2.75
CA TYR A 273 11.86 -3.49 2.43
C TYR A 273 12.21 -4.26 3.70
N PHE A 274 11.85 -5.55 3.72
CA PHE A 274 12.22 -6.49 4.77
C PHE A 274 12.71 -7.82 4.20
N HIS A 275 13.85 -8.24 4.70
CA HIS A 275 14.36 -9.60 4.60
C HIS A 275 15.22 -9.89 5.84
N ALA A 276 15.17 -11.10 6.38
CA ALA A 276 15.77 -11.43 7.67
C ALA A 276 17.31 -11.25 7.74
N LYS A 277 17.99 -11.29 6.59
CA LYS A 277 19.46 -11.16 6.46
C LYS A 277 19.92 -9.82 5.87
N SER A 278 19.00 -8.95 5.48
CA SER A 278 19.32 -7.68 4.81
C SER A 278 19.49 -6.53 5.79
N GLU A 279 20.12 -5.44 5.33
CA GLU A 279 20.10 -4.15 6.01
C GLU A 279 18.66 -3.72 6.30
N ARG A 280 18.42 -3.22 7.51
CA ARG A 280 17.08 -2.87 8.00
C ARG A 280 16.63 -1.52 7.43
N PHE A 281 15.33 -1.38 7.23
CA PHE A 281 14.67 -0.11 6.91
C PHE A 281 15.10 0.55 5.60
N GLN A 282 15.45 -0.24 4.58
CA GLN A 282 15.61 0.31 3.24
C GLN A 282 14.25 0.88 2.79
N GLN A 283 14.20 2.20 2.65
CA GLN A 283 12.97 2.96 2.44
C GLN A 283 12.71 3.12 0.95
N LEU A 284 11.48 2.88 0.53
CA LEU A 284 11.01 3.06 -0.85
C LEU A 284 10.05 4.25 -0.87
N GLU A 285 10.35 5.30 -1.63
CA GLU A 285 9.44 6.44 -1.81
C GLU A 285 9.21 6.68 -3.30
N LEU A 286 7.97 6.59 -3.75
CA LEU A 286 7.58 6.77 -5.15
C LEU A 286 6.41 7.75 -5.29
N LYS A 287 6.35 8.43 -6.43
CA LYS A 287 5.25 9.33 -6.82
C LYS A 287 4.68 8.94 -8.17
N HIS A 288 3.37 9.05 -8.32
CA HIS A 288 2.68 8.77 -9.57
C HIS A 288 3.19 9.68 -10.70
N VAL A 289 3.40 9.10 -11.89
CA VAL A 289 3.73 9.83 -13.11
C VAL A 289 2.44 10.31 -13.76
N GLU A 290 2.29 11.62 -13.90
CA GLU A 290 1.10 12.25 -14.47
C GLU A 290 0.74 11.68 -15.86
N ASP A 291 -0.44 11.08 -15.96
CA ASP A 291 -0.99 10.47 -17.18
C ASP A 291 -2.22 11.22 -17.74
N ARG A 292 -2.60 12.34 -17.10
CA ARG A 292 -3.75 13.20 -17.44
C ARG A 292 -5.10 12.46 -17.38
N GLY A 293 -5.18 11.40 -16.59
CA GLY A 293 -6.33 10.52 -16.48
C GLY A 293 -6.42 9.46 -17.59
N CYS A 294 -5.58 9.52 -18.62
CA CYS A 294 -5.58 8.58 -19.74
C CYS A 294 -4.94 7.24 -19.33
N ALA A 295 -5.71 6.16 -19.35
CA ALA A 295 -5.19 4.80 -19.17
C ALA A 295 -5.70 3.86 -20.28
N PRO A 296 -4.88 2.88 -20.72
CA PRO A 296 -5.34 1.83 -21.62
C PRO A 296 -6.31 0.89 -20.89
N ALA A 297 -7.46 0.63 -21.50
CA ALA A 297 -8.37 -0.41 -21.07
C ALA A 297 -8.08 -1.71 -21.83
N VAL A 298 -7.82 -2.80 -21.12
CA VAL A 298 -7.54 -4.13 -21.69
C VAL A 298 -8.40 -5.16 -20.94
N GLU A 299 -9.05 -6.04 -21.69
CA GLU A 299 -9.87 -7.15 -21.19
C GLU A 299 -9.23 -8.47 -21.65
N PHE A 300 -9.12 -9.44 -20.75
CA PHE A 300 -8.72 -10.80 -21.06
C PHE A 300 -9.95 -11.72 -21.03
N ARG A 301 -9.99 -12.70 -21.93
CA ARG A 301 -11.08 -13.69 -22.09
C ARG A 301 -10.50 -15.09 -22.19
#